data_AF-A0A752V1J9-F1
#
_entry.id   AF-A0A752V1J9-F1
#
_cell.length_a   1.000
_cell.length_b   1.000
_cell.length_c   1.000
_cell.angle_alpha   90.00
_cell.angle_beta   90.00
_cell.angle_gamma   90.00
#
_symmetry.space_group_name_H-M   'P 1'
#
loop_
_entity.id
_entity.type
_entity.pdbx_description
1 polymer ?
#
loop_
_entity_poly.entity_id
_entity_poly.type
_entity_poly.pdbx_seq_one_letter_code
_entity_poly.pdbx_strand_id
1 'polypeptide(L)'
;MSENKSFSTAVPAVRITDSGLNVPDEADILSGRLNDFSGALGGAMSTSLSSPQGQLASSESAIIADKNDQLLYIVNQVNPDFSSGRFQDAIGKIYFLERRGATGTTVTATCTGLVGTLIPAGSMAQDEAGYKYVSLSDATIGASGQVDVVFLNLSTGPVGCPAGTLNKIYKAIPGWSGVTNASAGVPGSDEETRADFENRRRNSVARNARNILEAIRGEILSTVENVVDVYVTHNPKKTEQKAGVSQYPLTPGSFYVGVYGGSPADIAAAIWRKAPPGIDMNGDTTFTVADKEYDPPYPEYVITWQTL
;
A
#
# COMPACT_ATOMS: atom_id res chain seq x y z
N MET A 1 34.71 15.26 -2.96
CA MET A 1 34.87 15.19 -4.43
C MET A 1 35.86 16.28 -4.80
N SER A 2 37.14 15.94 -4.81
CA SER A 2 38.24 16.86 -5.12
C SER A 2 38.61 16.78 -6.59
N GLU A 3 39.08 17.92 -7.12
CA GLU A 3 39.72 18.10 -8.42
C GLU A 3 38.89 17.70 -9.65
N ASN A 4 38.08 18.65 -10.14
CA ASN A 4 37.81 18.72 -11.56
C ASN A 4 38.56 19.93 -12.12
N LYS A 5 39.52 19.68 -13.02
CA LYS A 5 39.95 20.72 -13.98
C LYS A 5 38.66 21.33 -14.54
N SER A 6 38.55 22.66 -14.54
CA SER A 6 37.38 23.32 -15.11
C SER A 6 37.40 23.14 -16.63
N PHE A 7 36.85 22.02 -17.11
CA PHE A 7 36.48 21.87 -18.50
C PHE A 7 35.35 22.87 -18.75
N SER A 8 35.62 23.86 -19.60
CA SER A 8 34.61 24.83 -20.04
C SER A 8 33.92 24.24 -21.26
N THR A 9 32.59 24.28 -21.27
CA THR A 9 31.74 23.81 -22.37
C THR A 9 30.75 24.91 -22.74
N ALA A 10 30.48 25.07 -24.04
CA ALA A 10 29.42 25.92 -24.55
C ALA A 10 28.05 25.23 -24.52
N VAL A 11 27.98 23.95 -24.14
CA VAL A 11 26.73 23.23 -23.89
C VAL A 11 26.04 23.85 -22.67
N PRO A 12 24.79 24.31 -22.78
CA PRO A 12 24.05 24.85 -21.64
C PRO A 12 23.91 23.78 -20.53
N ALA A 13 24.14 24.21 -19.29
CA ALA A 13 23.99 23.34 -18.13
C ALA A 13 22.52 23.20 -17.72
N VAL A 14 22.16 22.03 -17.22
CA VAL A 14 20.90 21.80 -16.51
C VAL A 14 20.84 22.69 -15.27
N ARG A 15 19.69 23.32 -15.01
CA ARG A 15 19.49 24.21 -13.85
C ARG A 15 18.39 23.69 -12.95
N ILE A 16 18.62 23.73 -11.64
CA ILE A 16 17.59 23.46 -10.65
C ILE A 16 16.98 24.82 -10.27
N THR A 17 15.68 24.96 -10.49
CA THR A 17 14.90 26.16 -10.13
C THR A 17 13.81 25.79 -9.13
N ASP A 18 13.08 26.79 -8.62
CA ASP A 18 11.94 26.57 -7.72
C ASP A 18 10.80 25.77 -8.40
N SER A 19 10.75 25.74 -9.73
CA SER A 19 9.79 24.94 -10.50
C SER A 19 10.28 23.52 -10.81
N GLY A 20 11.50 23.16 -10.40
CA GLY A 20 12.09 21.83 -10.60
C GLY A 20 13.33 21.85 -11.49
N LEU A 21 13.60 20.73 -12.16
CA LEU A 21 14.75 20.58 -13.05
C LEU A 21 14.42 21.17 -14.42
N ASN A 22 15.15 22.23 -14.82
CA ASN A 22 15.08 22.79 -16.15
C ASN A 22 16.23 22.25 -17.00
N VAL A 23 15.85 21.46 -18.01
CA VAL A 23 16.75 20.85 -18.99
C VAL A 23 16.78 21.72 -20.26
N PRO A 24 17.97 21.98 -20.85
CA PRO A 24 18.06 22.70 -22.11
C PRO A 24 17.55 21.87 -23.29
N ASP A 25 17.03 22.55 -24.32
CA ASP A 25 16.56 21.90 -25.54
C ASP A 25 17.71 21.23 -26.31
N GLU A 26 17.41 20.13 -27.00
CA GLU A 26 18.42 19.37 -27.76
C GLU A 26 19.13 20.24 -28.83
N ALA A 27 18.42 21.20 -29.42
CA ALA A 27 18.98 22.15 -30.37
C ALA A 27 20.05 23.08 -29.74
N ASP A 28 19.85 23.48 -28.49
CA ASP A 28 20.82 24.31 -27.75
C ASP A 28 22.03 23.48 -27.31
N ILE A 29 21.81 22.21 -26.93
CA ILE A 29 22.88 21.25 -26.64
C ILE A 29 23.74 21.03 -27.89
N LEU A 30 23.12 20.82 -29.05
CA LEU A 30 23.80 20.68 -30.34
C LEU A 30 24.61 21.91 -30.73
N SER A 31 24.01 23.09 -30.57
CA SER A 31 24.70 24.36 -30.83
C SER A 31 25.92 24.53 -29.93
N GLY A 32 25.80 24.21 -28.64
CA GLY A 32 26.92 24.21 -27.71
C GLY A 32 28.01 23.21 -28.06
N ARG A 33 27.64 21.99 -28.48
CA ARG A 33 28.59 20.94 -28.87
C ARG A 33 29.37 21.31 -30.13
N LEU A 34 28.70 21.87 -31.14
CA LEU A 34 29.35 22.40 -32.35
C LEU A 34 30.32 23.54 -32.05
N ASN A 35 29.98 24.43 -31.11
CA ASN A 35 30.86 25.51 -30.66
C ASN A 35 32.12 24.99 -29.98
N ASP A 36 31.99 23.98 -29.11
CA ASP A 36 33.14 23.35 -28.48
C ASP A 36 34.07 22.67 -29.49
N PHE A 37 33.51 21.98 -30.49
CA PHE A 37 34.30 21.39 -31.57
C PHE A 37 35.02 22.45 -32.42
N SER A 38 34.34 23.56 -32.74
CA SER A 38 34.94 24.69 -33.46
C SER A 38 36.10 25.32 -32.67
N GLY A 39 35.95 25.47 -31.35
CA GLY A 39 37.01 25.96 -30.47
C GLY A 39 38.21 25.01 -30.35
N ALA A 40 37.97 23.69 -30.33
CA ALA A 40 39.03 22.69 -30.18
C ALA A 40 39.79 22.40 -31.48
N LEU A 41 39.11 22.40 -32.63
CA LEU A 41 39.67 22.01 -33.92
C LEU A 41 40.08 23.21 -34.80
N GLY A 42 39.79 24.43 -34.36
CA GLY A 42 40.05 25.68 -35.09
C GLY A 42 38.85 26.09 -35.95
N GLY A 43 38.56 27.40 -35.97
CA GLY A 43 37.29 27.99 -36.44
C GLY A 43 36.92 27.86 -37.92
N ALA A 44 37.55 26.94 -38.67
CA ALA A 44 37.24 26.64 -40.07
C ALA A 44 36.61 25.23 -40.26
N MET A 45 36.14 24.60 -39.17
CA MET A 45 35.49 23.29 -39.23
C MET A 45 34.08 23.37 -39.86
N SER A 46 33.71 22.39 -40.68
CA SER A 46 32.36 22.26 -41.22
C SER A 46 31.35 21.91 -40.11
N THR A 47 30.35 22.78 -39.91
CA THR A 47 29.21 22.57 -39.01
C THR A 47 28.05 21.80 -39.65
N SER A 48 28.19 21.38 -40.91
CA SER A 48 27.20 20.52 -41.57
C SER A 48 26.98 19.24 -40.78
N LEU A 49 25.72 18.89 -40.49
CA LEU A 49 25.38 17.64 -39.81
C LEU A 49 25.79 16.40 -40.61
N SER A 50 26.04 16.52 -41.92
CA SER A 50 26.55 15.43 -42.76
C SER A 50 28.08 15.27 -42.72
N SER A 51 28.82 16.18 -42.08
CA SER A 51 30.26 16.01 -41.87
C SER A 51 30.51 15.01 -40.74
N PRO A 52 31.68 14.35 -40.68
CA PRO A 52 32.04 13.51 -39.54
C PRO A 52 31.90 14.24 -38.19
N GLN A 53 32.26 15.53 -38.15
CA GLN A 53 32.17 16.34 -36.92
C GLN A 53 30.72 16.69 -36.56
N GLY A 54 29.86 16.96 -37.54
CA GLY A 54 28.44 17.18 -37.32
C GLY A 54 27.71 15.93 -36.84
N GLN A 55 28.08 14.75 -37.37
CA GLN A 55 27.56 13.46 -36.88
C GLN A 55 28.00 13.17 -35.44
N LEU A 56 29.27 13.43 -35.10
CA LEU A 56 29.76 13.28 -33.72
C LEU A 56 29.03 14.24 -32.77
N ALA A 57 28.91 15.53 -33.12
CA ALA A 57 28.18 16.49 -32.30
C ALA A 57 26.71 16.09 -32.12
N SER A 58 26.04 15.63 -33.17
CA SER A 58 24.65 15.16 -33.09
C SER A 58 24.51 13.92 -32.20
N SER A 59 25.41 12.94 -32.33
CA SER A 59 25.37 11.73 -31.48
C SER A 59 25.65 12.07 -30.01
N GLU A 60 26.60 12.97 -29.74
CA GLU A 60 26.90 13.42 -28.38
C GLU A 60 25.72 14.21 -27.78
N SER A 61 25.09 15.08 -28.55
CA SER A 61 23.89 15.81 -28.12
C SER A 61 22.73 14.88 -27.78
N ALA A 62 22.49 13.84 -28.60
CA ALA A 62 21.46 12.85 -28.31
C ALA A 62 21.75 12.08 -27.00
N ILE A 63 23.02 11.73 -26.74
CA ILE A 63 23.43 11.09 -25.47
C ILE A 63 23.18 12.04 -24.29
N ILE A 64 23.54 13.33 -24.41
CA ILE A 64 23.33 14.32 -23.35
C ILE A 64 21.83 14.53 -23.11
N ALA A 65 21.02 14.65 -24.17
CA ALA A 65 19.58 14.79 -24.09
C ALA A 65 18.93 13.59 -23.38
N ASP A 66 19.28 12.34 -23.76
CA ASP A 66 18.80 11.13 -23.08
C ASP A 66 19.16 11.12 -21.58
N LYS A 67 20.37 11.57 -21.22
CA LYS A 67 20.76 11.67 -19.80
C LYS A 67 19.97 12.74 -19.06
N ASN A 68 19.68 13.86 -19.70
CA ASN A 68 18.88 14.91 -19.10
C ASN A 68 17.41 14.47 -18.92
N ASP A 69 16.85 13.72 -19.88
CA ASP A 69 15.51 13.13 -19.78
C ASP A 69 15.42 12.10 -18.64
N GLN A 70 16.43 11.24 -18.50
CA GLN A 70 16.52 10.31 -17.37
C GLN A 70 16.61 11.04 -16.03
N LEU A 71 17.35 12.15 -15.97
CA LEU A 71 17.44 12.98 -14.76
C LEU A 71 16.08 13.64 -14.45
N LEU A 72 15.40 14.17 -15.46
CA LEU A 72 14.07 14.76 -15.32
C LEU A 72 13.05 13.72 -14.83
N TYR A 73 13.10 12.51 -15.37
CA TYR A 73 12.28 11.39 -14.90
C TYR A 73 12.51 11.13 -13.42
N ILE A 74 13.77 10.98 -12.98
CA ILE A 74 14.12 10.70 -11.58
C ILE A 74 13.65 11.83 -10.65
N VAL A 75 13.85 13.09 -11.03
CA VAL A 75 13.40 14.24 -10.22
C VAL A 75 11.88 14.25 -10.09
N ASN A 76 11.15 13.95 -11.16
CA ASN A 76 9.69 13.84 -11.11
C ASN A 76 9.20 12.67 -10.25
N GLN A 77 9.97 11.58 -10.15
CA GLN A 77 9.63 10.46 -9.27
C GLN A 77 9.69 10.81 -7.77
N VAL A 78 10.30 11.94 -7.37
CA VAL A 78 10.29 12.42 -5.98
C VAL A 78 8.91 12.94 -5.59
N ASN A 79 8.15 13.49 -6.53
CA ASN A 79 6.79 13.94 -6.27
C ASN A 79 5.85 12.72 -6.20
N PRO A 80 5.17 12.48 -5.05
CA PRO A 80 4.28 11.34 -4.89
C PRO A 80 3.17 11.26 -5.96
N ASP A 81 2.67 12.40 -6.44
CA ASP A 81 1.57 12.47 -7.42
C ASP A 81 1.99 11.90 -8.80
N PHE A 82 3.27 12.05 -9.14
CA PHE A 82 3.85 11.59 -10.41
C PHE A 82 4.68 10.31 -10.27
N SER A 83 5.01 9.92 -9.04
CA SER A 83 5.80 8.71 -8.77
C SER A 83 5.09 7.43 -9.22
N SER A 84 5.87 6.43 -9.63
CA SER A 84 5.39 5.11 -10.05
C SER A 84 6.40 4.00 -9.76
N GLY A 85 5.91 2.76 -9.75
CA GLY A 85 6.74 1.56 -9.54
C GLY A 85 7.57 1.64 -8.26
N ARG A 86 8.85 1.25 -8.35
CA ARG A 86 9.75 1.19 -7.19
C ARG A 86 9.92 2.51 -6.43
N PHE A 87 9.78 3.65 -7.11
CA PHE A 87 9.91 4.96 -6.47
C PHE A 87 8.66 5.26 -5.63
N GLN A 88 7.46 4.98 -6.17
CA GLN A 88 6.22 5.11 -5.42
C GLN A 88 6.20 4.16 -4.22
N ASP A 89 6.66 2.92 -4.39
CA ASP A 89 6.75 1.95 -3.30
C ASP A 89 7.73 2.42 -2.21
N ALA A 90 8.87 3.01 -2.60
CA ALA A 90 9.83 3.59 -1.65
C ALA A 90 9.23 4.78 -0.87
N ILE A 91 8.46 5.65 -1.54
CA ILE A 91 7.72 6.74 -0.87
C ILE A 91 6.68 6.15 0.09
N GLY A 92 5.95 5.11 -0.31
CA GLY A 92 4.98 4.43 0.53
C GLY A 92 5.60 3.83 1.80
N LYS A 93 6.83 3.28 1.70
CA LYS A 93 7.57 2.74 2.85
C LYS A 93 7.89 3.78 3.92
N ILE A 94 8.05 5.06 3.56
CA ILE A 94 8.21 6.16 4.53
C ILE A 94 6.99 6.23 5.46
N TYR A 95 5.81 5.83 4.97
CA TYR A 95 4.54 5.77 5.71
C TYR A 95 4.19 4.37 6.20
N PHE A 96 5.15 3.43 6.21
CA PHE A 96 4.93 2.02 6.56
C PHE A 96 3.87 1.31 5.71
N LEU A 97 3.67 1.77 4.47
CA LEU A 97 2.77 1.14 3.51
C LEU A 97 3.54 0.31 2.50
N GLU A 98 3.12 -0.93 2.32
CA GLU A 98 3.59 -1.81 1.26
C GLU A 98 2.48 -2.00 0.23
N ARG A 99 2.86 -2.18 -1.05
CA ARG A 99 1.90 -2.43 -2.14
C ARG A 99 1.25 -3.78 -1.91
N ARG A 100 -0.09 -3.83 -2.02
CA ARG A 100 -0.79 -5.12 -1.97
C ARG A 100 -0.48 -5.87 -3.26
N GLY A 101 0.23 -6.98 -3.11
CA GLY A 101 0.52 -7.89 -4.21
C GLY A 101 -0.73 -8.56 -4.75
N ALA A 102 -0.64 -9.03 -5.99
CA ALA A 102 -1.70 -9.84 -6.57
C ALA A 102 -1.81 -11.17 -5.80
N THR A 103 -3.02 -11.59 -5.49
CA THR A 103 -3.30 -12.87 -4.82
C THR A 103 -4.01 -13.81 -5.77
N GLY A 104 -3.70 -15.10 -5.67
CA GLY A 104 -4.39 -16.15 -6.44
C GLY A 104 -5.72 -16.53 -5.78
N THR A 105 -6.64 -17.04 -6.59
CA THR A 105 -7.91 -17.60 -6.11
C THR A 105 -7.68 -18.75 -5.16
N THR A 106 -8.36 -18.71 -4.02
CA THR A 106 -8.28 -19.75 -2.99
C THR A 106 -9.54 -20.61 -3.03
N VAL A 107 -9.39 -21.93 -3.05
CA VAL A 107 -10.51 -22.89 -3.12
C VAL A 107 -10.29 -24.02 -2.13
N THR A 108 -11.35 -24.36 -1.38
CA THR A 108 -11.36 -25.56 -0.53
C THR A 108 -11.78 -26.74 -1.39
N ALA A 109 -10.91 -27.74 -1.49
CA ALA A 109 -11.14 -28.93 -2.28
C ALA A 109 -11.11 -30.18 -1.42
N THR A 110 -12.09 -31.04 -1.63
CA THR A 110 -12.18 -32.37 -1.03
C THR A 110 -11.30 -33.32 -1.84
N CYS A 111 -10.20 -33.76 -1.24
CA CYS A 111 -9.31 -34.77 -1.79
C CYS A 111 -9.76 -36.15 -1.34
N THR A 112 -9.76 -37.13 -2.26
CA THR A 112 -10.20 -38.50 -1.99
C THR A 112 -9.09 -39.49 -2.31
N GLY A 113 -9.00 -40.59 -1.56
CA GLY A 113 -7.89 -41.52 -1.72
C GLY A 113 -7.81 -42.60 -0.64
N LEU A 114 -6.65 -43.25 -0.57
CA LEU A 114 -6.36 -44.30 0.40
C LEU A 114 -6.23 -43.70 1.80
N VAL A 115 -6.92 -44.29 2.77
CA VAL A 115 -6.87 -43.88 4.19
C VAL A 115 -5.43 -43.89 4.70
N GLY A 116 -5.02 -42.82 5.40
CA GLY A 116 -3.67 -42.64 5.92
C GLY A 116 -2.67 -42.06 4.91
N THR A 117 -3.10 -41.74 3.68
CA THR A 117 -2.23 -41.05 2.70
C THR A 117 -2.04 -39.60 3.11
N LEU A 118 -0.77 -39.16 3.17
CA LEU A 118 -0.41 -37.77 3.39
C LEU A 118 -0.38 -37.02 2.05
N ILE A 119 -1.13 -35.92 1.97
CA ILE A 119 -1.04 -34.90 0.92
C ILE A 119 -0.15 -33.79 1.47
N PRO A 120 1.13 -33.70 1.10
CA PRO A 120 2.03 -32.66 1.59
C PRO A 120 1.61 -31.27 1.08
N ALA A 121 1.96 -30.20 1.81
CA ALA A 121 1.94 -28.85 1.25
C ALA A 121 2.76 -28.80 -0.05
N GLY A 122 2.28 -28.04 -1.04
CA GLY A 122 2.90 -28.02 -2.37
C GLY A 122 2.33 -29.04 -3.37
N SER A 123 1.32 -29.82 -2.99
CA SER A 123 0.63 -30.75 -3.89
C SER A 123 -0.19 -29.99 -4.92
N MET A 124 -0.22 -30.45 -6.17
CA MET A 124 -0.80 -29.68 -7.28
C MET A 124 -2.06 -30.32 -7.87
N ALA A 125 -3.11 -29.52 -7.99
CA ALA A 125 -4.36 -29.83 -8.70
C ALA A 125 -4.55 -28.87 -9.88
N GLN A 126 -5.43 -29.23 -10.81
CA GLN A 126 -5.75 -28.44 -12.00
C GLN A 126 -7.26 -28.38 -12.21
N ASP A 127 -7.75 -27.22 -12.64
CA ASP A 127 -9.15 -27.07 -13.02
C ASP A 127 -9.41 -27.44 -14.49
N GLU A 128 -10.67 -27.36 -14.91
CA GLU A 128 -11.07 -27.62 -16.30
C GLU A 128 -10.52 -26.60 -17.30
N ALA A 129 -10.33 -25.35 -16.88
CA ALA A 129 -9.79 -24.27 -17.71
C ALA A 129 -8.26 -24.32 -17.87
N GLY A 130 -7.58 -25.17 -17.08
CA GLY A 130 -6.15 -25.42 -17.14
C GLY A 130 -5.33 -24.67 -16.10
N TYR A 131 -5.94 -23.91 -15.20
CA TYR A 131 -5.28 -23.23 -14.09
C TYR A 131 -4.81 -24.24 -13.04
N LYS A 132 -3.63 -23.97 -12.48
CA LYS A 132 -2.95 -24.86 -11.55
C LYS A 132 -3.06 -24.31 -10.14
N TYR A 133 -3.42 -25.19 -9.22
CA TYR A 133 -3.59 -24.88 -7.82
C TYR A 133 -2.63 -25.68 -6.97
N VAL A 134 -2.14 -25.09 -5.88
CA VAL A 134 -1.18 -25.69 -4.96
C VAL A 134 -1.77 -25.76 -3.55
N SER A 135 -1.58 -26.88 -2.84
CA SER A 135 -2.04 -27.01 -1.45
C SER A 135 -1.20 -26.14 -0.51
N LEU A 136 -1.88 -25.40 0.38
CA LEU A 136 -1.22 -24.51 1.35
C LEU A 136 -0.72 -25.24 2.59
N SER A 137 -1.35 -26.37 2.93
CA SER A 137 -1.06 -27.14 4.13
C SER A 137 -1.05 -28.62 3.85
N ASP A 138 -0.34 -29.34 4.70
CA ASP A 138 -0.33 -30.78 4.76
C ASP A 138 -1.70 -31.27 5.22
N ALA A 139 -2.20 -32.35 4.62
CA ALA A 139 -3.46 -32.96 5.01
C ALA A 139 -3.38 -34.48 4.86
N THR A 140 -3.87 -35.23 5.86
CA THR A 140 -3.90 -36.69 5.80
C THR A 140 -5.32 -37.17 5.54
N ILE A 141 -5.48 -38.10 4.60
CA ILE A 141 -6.78 -38.68 4.28
C ILE A 141 -7.28 -39.50 5.47
N GLY A 142 -8.40 -39.08 6.07
CA GLY A 142 -8.99 -39.71 7.24
C GLY A 142 -9.68 -41.04 6.92
N ALA A 143 -10.29 -41.65 7.94
CA ALA A 143 -10.98 -42.94 7.82
C ALA A 143 -12.19 -42.91 6.85
N SER A 144 -12.72 -41.73 6.53
CA SER A 144 -13.77 -41.53 5.53
C SER A 144 -13.26 -41.66 4.08
N GLY A 145 -11.95 -41.78 3.88
CA GLY A 145 -11.34 -41.78 2.54
C GLY A 145 -11.31 -40.41 1.87
N GLN A 146 -11.63 -39.34 2.61
CA GLN A 146 -11.65 -37.96 2.13
C GLN A 146 -10.99 -36.99 3.13
N VAL A 147 -10.49 -35.86 2.64
CA VAL A 147 -9.99 -34.74 3.45
C VAL A 147 -10.16 -33.41 2.70
N ASP A 148 -10.55 -32.36 3.40
CA ASP A 148 -10.65 -31.01 2.82
C ASP A 148 -9.31 -30.29 2.94
N VAL A 149 -8.83 -29.74 1.83
CA VAL A 149 -7.54 -29.04 1.74
C VAL A 149 -7.75 -27.72 1.02
N VAL A 150 -7.08 -26.68 1.51
CA VAL A 150 -7.11 -25.36 0.87
C VAL A 150 -6.03 -25.30 -0.21
N PHE A 151 -6.48 -24.96 -1.43
CA PHE A 151 -5.67 -24.84 -2.63
C PHE A 151 -5.63 -23.39 -3.11
N LEU A 152 -4.43 -22.91 -3.45
CA LEU A 152 -4.18 -21.56 -3.99
C LEU A 152 -3.83 -21.64 -5.47
N ASN A 153 -4.47 -20.83 -6.31
CA ASN A 153 -4.11 -20.71 -7.73
C ASN A 153 -2.72 -20.09 -7.89
N LEU A 154 -1.87 -20.69 -8.72
CA LEU A 154 -0.56 -20.13 -9.08
C LEU A 154 -0.67 -18.92 -10.01
N SER A 155 -1.75 -18.82 -10.78
CA SER A 155 -2.09 -17.61 -11.52
C SER A 155 -2.74 -16.60 -10.58
N THR A 156 -2.14 -15.42 -10.48
CA THR A 156 -2.65 -14.32 -9.67
C THR A 156 -3.82 -13.61 -10.36
N GLY A 157 -4.65 -12.93 -9.58
CA GLY A 157 -5.81 -12.19 -10.07
C GLY A 157 -7.15 -12.90 -9.77
N PRO A 158 -8.27 -12.27 -10.13
CA PRO A 158 -9.62 -12.76 -9.85
C PRO A 158 -10.03 -13.90 -10.81
N VAL A 159 -9.28 -15.00 -10.81
CA VAL A 159 -9.58 -16.18 -11.63
C VAL A 159 -10.74 -16.95 -11.02
N GLY A 160 -11.87 -17.05 -11.71
CA GLY A 160 -13.02 -17.81 -11.22
C GLY A 160 -12.74 -19.31 -11.12
N CYS A 161 -13.09 -19.94 -9.99
CA CYS A 161 -13.11 -21.40 -9.84
C CYS A 161 -14.51 -21.83 -9.38
N PRO A 162 -15.45 -22.09 -10.31
CA PRO A 162 -16.80 -22.54 -9.98
C PRO A 162 -16.80 -23.89 -9.24
N ALA A 163 -17.92 -24.23 -8.59
CA ALA A 163 -18.06 -25.54 -7.94
C ALA A 163 -17.89 -26.69 -8.96
N GLY A 164 -17.12 -27.71 -8.58
CA GLY A 164 -16.86 -28.91 -9.39
C GLY A 164 -15.80 -28.76 -10.49
N THR A 165 -15.22 -27.57 -10.71
CA THR A 165 -14.24 -27.37 -11.79
C THR A 165 -12.83 -27.80 -11.42
N LEU A 166 -12.47 -27.85 -10.14
CA LEU A 166 -11.17 -28.36 -9.69
C LEU A 166 -11.22 -29.88 -9.57
N ASN A 167 -11.05 -30.58 -10.69
CA ASN A 167 -11.31 -32.02 -10.77
C ASN A 167 -10.14 -32.88 -11.27
N LYS A 168 -8.98 -32.29 -11.57
CA LYS A 168 -7.79 -33.03 -12.05
C LYS A 168 -6.63 -32.92 -11.07
N ILE A 169 -5.95 -34.04 -10.83
CA ILE A 169 -4.68 -34.06 -10.10
C ILE A 169 -3.56 -33.77 -11.10
N TYR A 170 -2.77 -32.72 -10.86
CA TYR A 170 -1.68 -32.33 -11.76
C TYR A 170 -0.39 -33.12 -11.47
N LYS A 171 -0.05 -33.30 -10.19
CA LYS A 171 1.10 -34.11 -9.76
C LYS A 171 0.60 -35.29 -8.94
N ALA A 172 0.69 -36.49 -9.52
CA ALA A 172 0.20 -37.70 -8.88
C ALA A 172 1.00 -38.02 -7.61
N ILE A 173 0.27 -38.32 -6.53
CA ILE A 173 0.81 -38.78 -5.25
C ILE A 173 0.24 -40.18 -5.00
N PRO A 174 1.06 -41.20 -4.72
CA PRO A 174 0.55 -42.54 -4.43
C PRO A 174 -0.47 -42.50 -3.28
N GLY A 175 -1.68 -42.98 -3.54
CA GLY A 175 -2.79 -42.96 -2.58
C GLY A 175 -3.74 -41.76 -2.71
N TRP A 176 -3.43 -40.74 -3.51
CA TRP A 176 -4.36 -39.67 -3.85
C TRP A 176 -5.07 -39.97 -5.17
N SER A 177 -6.39 -40.15 -5.13
CA SER A 177 -7.19 -40.69 -6.23
C SER A 177 -8.12 -39.66 -6.89
N GLY A 178 -8.53 -38.61 -6.18
CA GLY A 178 -9.40 -37.58 -6.73
C GLY A 178 -9.34 -36.26 -5.97
N VAL A 179 -9.77 -35.19 -6.64
CA VAL A 179 -9.96 -33.86 -6.06
C VAL A 179 -11.24 -33.29 -6.63
N THR A 180 -12.05 -32.64 -5.79
CA THR A 180 -13.25 -31.92 -6.22
C THR A 180 -13.52 -30.77 -5.26
N ASN A 181 -14.01 -29.63 -5.75
CA ASN A 181 -14.45 -28.53 -4.90
C ASN A 181 -15.98 -28.49 -4.83
N ALA A 182 -16.55 -28.57 -3.62
CA ALA A 182 -18.00 -28.53 -3.42
C ALA A 182 -18.58 -27.11 -3.57
N SER A 183 -17.80 -26.10 -3.23
CA SER A 183 -18.14 -24.68 -3.36
C SER A 183 -17.23 -23.98 -4.36
N ALA A 184 -17.69 -22.82 -4.86
CA ALA A 184 -16.84 -21.95 -5.66
C ALA A 184 -15.68 -21.40 -4.81
N GLY A 185 -14.51 -21.26 -5.41
CA GLY A 185 -13.36 -20.61 -4.80
C GLY A 185 -13.59 -19.12 -4.59
N VAL A 186 -12.92 -18.56 -3.58
CA VAL A 186 -12.86 -17.12 -3.34
C VAL A 186 -11.86 -16.52 -4.33
N PRO A 187 -12.31 -15.65 -5.27
CA PRO A 187 -11.42 -15.03 -6.25
C PRO A 187 -10.29 -14.27 -5.58
N GLY A 188 -9.10 -14.37 -6.18
CA GLY A 188 -7.96 -13.54 -5.78
C GLY A 188 -8.15 -12.08 -6.17
N SER A 189 -7.12 -11.28 -5.94
CA SER A 189 -7.08 -9.86 -6.29
C SER A 189 -5.94 -9.58 -7.26
N ASP A 190 -6.13 -8.61 -8.14
CA ASP A 190 -5.04 -8.04 -8.92
C ASP A 190 -4.06 -7.26 -8.04
N GLU A 191 -2.88 -6.97 -8.59
CA GLU A 191 -1.91 -6.10 -7.93
C GLU A 191 -2.51 -4.69 -7.79
N GLU A 192 -2.29 -4.08 -6.64
CA GLU A 192 -2.80 -2.74 -6.36
C GLU A 192 -2.25 -1.72 -7.38
N THR A 193 -3.15 -0.98 -8.00
CA THR A 193 -2.79 0.00 -9.04
C THR A 193 -2.03 1.19 -8.46
N ARG A 194 -1.35 1.95 -9.32
CA ARG A 194 -0.69 3.22 -8.93
C ARG A 194 -1.65 4.19 -8.26
N ALA A 195 -2.86 4.31 -8.80
CA ALA A 195 -3.86 5.26 -8.32
C ALA A 195 -4.45 4.83 -6.97
N ASP A 196 -4.74 3.54 -6.79
CA ASP A 196 -5.28 3.02 -5.54
C ASP A 196 -4.26 3.09 -4.41
N PHE A 197 -2.99 2.77 -4.71
CA PHE A 197 -1.89 2.90 -3.75
C PHE A 197 -1.74 4.35 -3.27
N GLU A 198 -1.79 5.32 -4.18
CA GLU A 198 -1.66 6.74 -3.83
C GLU A 198 -2.87 7.25 -3.03
N ASN A 199 -4.09 6.83 -3.41
CA ASN A 199 -5.29 7.12 -2.64
C ASN A 199 -5.18 6.56 -1.21
N ARG A 200 -4.69 5.32 -1.06
CA ARG A 200 -4.46 4.70 0.25
C ARG A 200 -3.38 5.42 1.05
N ARG A 201 -2.27 5.84 0.40
CA ARG A 201 -1.21 6.64 1.04
C ARG A 201 -1.74 7.96 1.56
N ARG A 202 -2.47 8.71 0.73
CA ARG A 202 -3.11 9.98 1.14
C ARG A 202 -4.06 9.77 2.33
N ASN A 203 -4.85 8.71 2.29
CA ASN A 203 -5.76 8.36 3.38
C ASN A 203 -5.04 7.90 4.65
N SER A 204 -3.87 7.25 4.56
CA SER A 204 -3.11 6.86 5.76
C SER A 204 -2.56 8.07 6.50
N VAL A 205 -2.11 9.10 5.77
CA VAL A 205 -1.68 10.37 6.36
C VAL A 205 -2.84 11.03 7.10
N ALA A 206 -4.04 11.06 6.49
CA ALA A 206 -5.23 11.60 7.13
C ALA A 206 -5.66 10.78 8.36
N ARG A 207 -5.53 9.44 8.29
CA ARG A 207 -5.80 8.55 9.44
C ARG A 207 -4.76 8.68 10.55
N ASN A 208 -3.53 9.11 10.29
CA ASN A 208 -2.51 9.27 11.33
C ASN A 208 -2.71 10.51 12.23
N ALA A 209 -3.74 11.32 11.99
CA ALA A 209 -4.16 12.32 12.95
C ALA A 209 -4.57 11.63 14.27
N ARG A 210 -3.78 11.85 15.33
CA ARG A 210 -4.09 11.47 16.71
C ARG A 210 -4.25 12.74 17.54
N ASN A 211 -4.98 12.67 18.65
CA ASN A 211 -5.14 13.78 19.60
C ASN A 211 -5.88 15.01 19.05
N ILE A 212 -6.71 14.85 18.02
CA ILE A 212 -7.61 15.89 17.50
C ILE A 212 -9.05 15.38 17.61
N LEU A 213 -9.98 16.19 18.12
CA LEU A 213 -11.38 15.80 18.34
C LEU A 213 -12.05 15.28 17.05
N GLU A 214 -11.77 15.94 15.91
CA GLU A 214 -12.27 15.52 14.59
C GLU A 214 -11.73 14.16 14.15
N ALA A 215 -10.53 13.77 14.59
CA ALA A 215 -9.98 12.44 14.28
C ALA A 215 -10.68 11.33 15.06
N ILE A 216 -11.03 11.57 16.32
CA ILE A 216 -11.85 10.64 17.13
C ILE A 216 -13.23 10.49 16.48
N ARG A 217 -13.87 11.61 16.14
CA ARG A 217 -15.18 11.62 15.47
C ARG A 217 -15.15 10.90 14.12
N GLY A 218 -14.14 11.18 13.29
CA GLY A 218 -13.97 10.56 11.98
C GLY A 218 -13.69 9.06 12.05
N GLU A 219 -12.89 8.59 13.02
CA GLU A 219 -12.62 7.16 13.20
C GLU A 219 -13.89 6.40 13.61
N ILE A 220 -14.69 6.95 14.53
CA ILE A 220 -15.95 6.30 14.96
C ILE A 220 -16.92 6.19 13.78
N LEU A 221 -17.15 7.30 13.05
CA LEU A 221 -18.07 7.31 11.89
C LEU A 221 -17.62 6.41 10.73
N SER A 222 -16.31 6.21 10.57
CA SER A 222 -15.77 5.44 9.43
C SER A 222 -15.54 3.96 9.73
N THR A 223 -15.44 3.57 11.01
CA THR A 223 -15.05 2.20 11.38
C THR A 223 -16.12 1.44 12.14
N VAL A 224 -17.09 2.12 12.75
CA VAL A 224 -18.18 1.47 13.50
C VAL A 224 -19.42 1.40 12.61
N GLU A 225 -19.91 0.18 12.34
CA GLU A 225 -21.15 -0.02 11.59
C GLU A 225 -22.37 0.40 12.42
N ASN A 226 -23.41 0.95 11.77
CA ASN A 226 -24.68 1.37 12.38
C ASN A 226 -24.60 2.53 13.40
N VAL A 227 -23.61 3.41 13.29
CA VAL A 227 -23.59 4.69 14.02
C VAL A 227 -24.38 5.75 13.27
N VAL A 228 -25.29 6.43 13.97
CA VAL A 228 -26.17 7.46 13.39
C VAL A 228 -25.59 8.86 13.60
N ASP A 229 -25.05 9.14 14.79
CA ASP A 229 -24.42 10.43 15.09
C ASP A 229 -23.32 10.30 16.15
N VAL A 230 -22.33 11.18 16.07
CA VAL A 230 -21.17 11.24 16.96
C VAL A 230 -20.83 12.70 17.26
N TYR A 231 -20.78 13.01 18.56
CA TYR A 231 -20.39 14.32 19.07
C TYR A 231 -19.15 14.19 19.96
N VAL A 232 -18.09 14.93 19.65
CA VAL A 232 -16.83 14.90 20.41
C VAL A 232 -16.46 16.32 20.83
N THR A 233 -16.17 16.52 22.12
CA THR A 233 -15.73 17.81 22.66
C THR A 233 -14.76 17.62 23.83
N HIS A 234 -14.15 18.70 24.31
CA HIS A 234 -13.24 18.66 25.46
C HIS A 234 -13.43 19.85 26.39
N ASN A 235 -13.08 19.64 27.67
CA ASN A 235 -12.96 20.71 28.66
C ASN A 235 -11.48 20.95 28.99
N PRO A 236 -10.82 21.96 28.40
CA PRO A 236 -9.42 22.26 28.68
C PRO A 236 -9.21 23.01 30.01
N LYS A 237 -10.29 23.41 30.72
CA LYS A 237 -10.19 24.20 31.94
C LYS A 237 -10.03 23.32 33.17
N LYS A 238 -9.47 23.91 34.24
CA LYS A 238 -9.36 23.28 35.57
C LYS A 238 -10.67 23.36 36.39
N THR A 239 -11.78 23.67 35.74
CA THR A 239 -13.11 23.84 36.35
C THR A 239 -14.14 23.13 35.50
N GLU A 240 -15.22 22.65 36.11
CA GLU A 240 -16.32 22.02 35.38
C GLU A 240 -16.91 22.98 34.33
N GLN A 241 -17.20 22.46 33.14
CA GLN A 241 -17.87 23.20 32.08
C GLN A 241 -19.07 22.42 31.55
N LYS A 242 -20.17 23.12 31.30
CA LYS A 242 -21.33 22.54 30.64
C LYS A 242 -21.21 22.70 29.13
N ALA A 243 -21.35 21.61 28.38
CA ALA A 243 -21.23 21.62 26.92
C ALA A 243 -22.50 21.10 26.23
N GLY A 244 -22.75 21.62 25.03
CA GLY A 244 -23.88 21.24 24.18
C GLY A 244 -25.24 21.78 24.64
N VAL A 245 -26.29 21.38 23.89
CA VAL A 245 -27.69 21.75 24.20
C VAL A 245 -28.19 21.03 25.47
N SER A 246 -27.66 19.84 25.74
CA SER A 246 -27.97 19.04 26.94
C SER A 246 -27.35 19.57 28.23
N GLN A 247 -26.45 20.57 28.15
CA GLN A 247 -25.77 21.16 29.32
C GLN A 247 -25.05 20.11 30.19
N TYR A 248 -24.46 19.10 29.55
CA TYR A 248 -23.79 18.00 30.25
C TYR A 248 -22.53 18.51 30.98
N PRO A 249 -22.34 18.18 32.27
CA PRO A 249 -21.17 18.61 33.04
C PRO A 249 -19.92 17.83 32.62
N LEU A 250 -18.92 18.55 32.09
CA LEU A 250 -17.61 18.00 31.75
C LEU A 250 -16.62 18.25 32.89
N THR A 251 -16.01 17.18 33.40
CA THR A 251 -14.99 17.28 34.45
C THR A 251 -13.77 18.09 33.97
N PRO A 252 -13.01 18.72 34.87
CA PRO A 252 -11.79 19.44 34.51
C PRO A 252 -10.76 18.57 33.78
N GLY A 253 -10.19 19.05 32.67
CA GLY A 253 -9.10 18.36 31.97
C GLY A 253 -9.49 17.05 31.32
N SER A 254 -10.73 16.93 30.85
CA SER A 254 -11.31 15.71 30.30
C SER A 254 -11.84 15.92 28.88
N PHE A 255 -12.11 14.83 28.17
CA PHE A 255 -12.85 14.86 26.91
C PHE A 255 -14.13 14.04 26.98
N TYR A 256 -15.05 14.34 26.05
CA TYR A 256 -16.38 13.74 25.98
C TYR A 256 -16.63 13.24 24.57
N VAL A 257 -17.18 12.04 24.50
CA VAL A 257 -17.60 11.36 23.27
C VAL A 257 -19.02 10.88 23.50
N GLY A 258 -19.96 11.43 22.73
CA GLY A 258 -21.34 10.96 22.65
C GLY A 258 -21.54 10.19 21.36
N VAL A 259 -22.02 8.95 21.44
CA VAL A 259 -22.25 8.09 20.27
C VAL A 259 -23.67 7.54 20.31
N TYR A 260 -24.38 7.62 19.17
CA TYR A 260 -25.67 6.97 18.97
C TYR A 260 -25.54 5.83 17.97
N GLY A 261 -25.83 4.60 18.40
CA GLY A 261 -25.71 3.39 17.59
C GLY A 261 -24.31 2.77 17.58
N GLY A 262 -24.16 1.63 16.90
CA GLY A 262 -22.92 0.84 16.86
C GLY A 262 -22.72 -0.13 18.01
N SER A 263 -21.74 -1.02 17.86
CA SER A 263 -21.35 -2.00 18.89
C SER A 263 -20.40 -1.36 19.92
N PRO A 264 -20.61 -1.57 21.24
CA PRO A 264 -19.73 -1.02 22.28
C PRO A 264 -18.24 -1.38 22.12
N ALA A 265 -17.93 -2.59 21.63
CA ALA A 265 -16.56 -3.04 21.44
C ALA A 265 -15.85 -2.26 20.32
N ASP A 266 -16.56 -1.98 19.23
CA ASP A 266 -16.00 -1.27 18.08
C ASP A 266 -15.84 0.22 18.37
N ILE A 267 -16.78 0.81 19.12
CA ILE A 267 -16.71 2.20 19.60
C ILE A 267 -15.51 2.37 20.53
N ALA A 268 -15.35 1.48 21.52
CA ALA A 268 -14.23 1.53 22.45
C ALA A 268 -12.88 1.40 21.73
N ALA A 269 -12.77 0.48 20.77
CA ALA A 269 -11.57 0.30 19.97
C ALA A 269 -11.28 1.51 19.06
N ALA A 270 -12.31 2.18 18.53
CA ALA A 270 -12.15 3.39 17.71
C ALA A 270 -11.68 4.58 18.56
N ILE A 271 -12.24 4.76 19.76
CA ILE A 271 -11.81 5.80 20.71
C ILE A 271 -10.36 5.54 21.14
N TRP A 272 -10.01 4.32 21.57
CA TRP A 272 -8.65 3.94 21.99
C TRP A 272 -7.59 4.27 20.92
N ARG A 273 -7.90 4.02 19.65
CA ARG A 273 -6.96 4.25 18.54
C ARG A 273 -6.57 5.72 18.33
N LYS A 274 -7.40 6.68 18.76
CA LYS A 274 -7.22 8.12 18.49
C LYS A 274 -7.12 8.99 19.73
N ALA A 275 -7.58 8.48 20.87
CA ALA A 275 -7.60 9.21 22.13
C ALA A 275 -6.17 9.49 22.64
N PRO A 276 -5.91 10.69 23.18
CA PRO A 276 -4.65 11.01 23.83
C PRO A 276 -4.49 10.21 25.13
N PRO A 277 -3.29 9.66 25.41
CA PRO A 277 -3.03 9.01 26.69
C PRO A 277 -3.06 10.04 27.84
N GLY A 278 -3.60 9.64 28.98
CA GLY A 278 -3.57 10.43 30.22
C GLY A 278 -4.63 11.53 30.36
N ILE A 279 -5.68 11.51 29.53
CA ILE A 279 -6.83 12.42 29.66
C ILE A 279 -8.07 11.61 30.11
N ASP A 280 -8.76 12.10 31.13
CA ASP A 280 -9.98 11.46 31.64
C ASP A 280 -11.12 11.55 30.60
N MET A 281 -11.97 10.52 30.58
CA MET A 281 -13.13 10.42 29.69
C MET A 281 -14.43 10.55 30.48
N ASN A 282 -15.41 11.26 29.93
CA ASN A 282 -16.75 11.40 30.53
C ASN A 282 -17.75 10.44 29.87
N GLY A 283 -18.66 9.91 30.68
CA GLY A 283 -19.83 9.17 30.22
C GLY A 283 -20.20 8.01 31.14
N ASP A 284 -21.33 7.38 30.84
CA ASP A 284 -21.90 6.31 31.66
C ASP A 284 -21.63 4.88 31.11
N THR A 285 -21.09 4.77 29.89
CA THR A 285 -20.77 3.49 29.25
C THR A 285 -19.27 3.25 29.32
N THR A 286 -18.85 2.08 29.82
CA THR A 286 -17.44 1.71 29.91
C THR A 286 -17.16 0.39 29.19
N PHE A 287 -15.98 0.27 28.59
CA PHE A 287 -15.50 -0.97 27.99
C PHE A 287 -13.98 -1.06 28.12
N THR A 288 -13.48 -2.22 28.52
CA THR A 288 -12.04 -2.45 28.70
C THR A 288 -11.40 -2.91 27.39
N VAL A 289 -10.37 -2.21 26.96
CA VAL A 289 -9.56 -2.55 25.78
C VAL A 289 -8.17 -3.01 26.26
N ALA A 290 -7.76 -4.21 25.83
CA ALA A 290 -6.43 -4.74 26.09
C ALA A 290 -5.47 -4.36 24.95
N ASP A 291 -4.30 -3.84 25.30
CA ASP A 291 -3.26 -3.50 24.33
C ASP A 291 -2.43 -4.75 23.98
N LYS A 292 -2.60 -5.22 22.74
CA LYS A 292 -1.95 -6.44 22.22
C LYS A 292 -0.58 -6.17 21.58
N GLU A 293 -0.07 -4.95 21.64
CA GLU A 293 1.29 -4.62 21.16
C GLU A 293 2.39 -5.13 22.11
N TYR A 294 2.04 -5.51 23.35
CA TYR A 294 2.97 -6.03 24.36
C TYR A 294 2.86 -7.55 24.54
N ASP A 295 3.95 -8.17 25.01
CA ASP A 295 3.92 -9.56 25.46
C ASP A 295 3.09 -9.71 26.75
N PRO A 296 2.37 -10.83 26.95
CA PRO A 296 1.52 -11.03 28.12
C PRO A 296 2.29 -10.88 29.47
N PRO A 297 1.68 -10.24 30.49
CA PRO A 297 0.29 -9.77 30.57
C PRO A 297 0.05 -8.41 29.87
N TYR A 298 -0.97 -8.36 29.01
CA TYR A 298 -1.36 -7.16 28.27
C TYR A 298 -1.81 -6.04 29.23
N PRO A 299 -1.38 -4.78 29.03
CA PRO A 299 -1.96 -3.67 29.76
C PRO A 299 -3.42 -3.43 29.33
N GLU A 300 -4.31 -3.26 30.31
CA GLU A 300 -5.75 -3.05 30.11
C GLU A 300 -6.13 -1.59 30.41
N TYR A 301 -6.96 -1.01 29.54
CA TYR A 301 -7.42 0.38 29.65
C TYR A 301 -8.94 0.44 29.59
N VAL A 302 -9.55 1.15 30.55
CA VAL A 302 -11.00 1.37 30.58
C VAL A 302 -11.33 2.60 29.73
N ILE A 303 -12.10 2.39 28.67
CA ILE A 303 -12.61 3.46 27.79
C ILE A 303 -14.03 3.80 28.22
N THR A 304 -14.30 5.08 28.46
CA THR A 304 -15.61 5.58 28.91
C THR A 304 -16.20 6.55 27.88
N TRP A 305 -17.48 6.42 27.56
CA TRP A 305 -18.21 7.36 26.69
C TRP A 305 -19.69 7.42 27.04
N GLN A 306 -20.41 8.40 26.49
CA GLN A 306 -21.85 8.51 26.65
C GLN A 306 -22.56 7.83 25.47
N THR A 307 -23.39 6.84 25.76
CA THR A 307 -24.36 6.33 24.77
C THR A 307 -25.59 7.25 24.79
N LEU A 308 -26.00 7.72 23.62
CA LEU A 308 -27.17 8.60 23.43
C LEU A 308 -28.43 7.82 23.05
#